data_AF-A0A1J1LDY8-F1
#
_entry.id   AF-A0A1J1LDY8-F1
#
_cell.length_a   1.000
_cell.length_b   1.000
_cell.length_c   1.000
_cell.angle_alpha   90.00
_cell.angle_beta   90.00
_cell.angle_gamma   90.00
#
_symmetry.space_group_name_H-M   'P 1'
#
loop_
_entity.id
_entity.type
_entity.pdbx_description
1 polymer ?
#
loop_
_entity_poly.entity_id
_entity_poly.type
_entity_poly.pdbx_seq_one_letter_code
_entity_poly.pdbx_strand_id
1 'polypeptide(L)'
;MLKQINLKNWKSFKDATLYIDPLTILIGTNSSGKSNIIDALDFLSRIPEAKSLESALMGDSHTPGIRGGLEWVVRKPETQFTLEAVISGEYEQENEQVEFDCLYSVTIEIEPKIQLINEFIKLLKSNENHKSNNSPENKISRIESFIYPSSGSIKMTLGKYELSALNQLFPKNQFLLMNQKYLPFYDFSSLSSTNWSYTTTIEVLRTIFIINPIPQNMRKYSPLSKTLEQDSSNIAGVLAAFPEPEKEKIEQTLLNYLSQLPEGDLQRVWAEPVGRLGSDAMLYCEEKWGENQEPLLVDARGMSDGTLRFLALLG
;
A
#
# COMPACT_ATOMS: atom_id res chain seq x y z
N MET A 1 -9.99 -3.29 4.23
CA MET A 1 -9.44 -1.96 4.55
C MET A 1 -8.37 -2.08 5.63
N LEU A 2 -7.34 -1.23 5.60
CA LEU A 2 -6.37 -1.12 6.69
C LEU A 2 -6.98 -0.32 7.85
N LYS A 3 -7.03 -0.89 9.05
CA LYS A 3 -7.63 -0.27 10.26
C LYS A 3 -6.60 0.24 11.26
N GLN A 4 -5.45 -0.42 11.34
CA GLN A 4 -4.43 -0.12 12.34
C GLN A 4 -3.07 -0.60 11.86
N ILE A 5 -2.02 0.10 12.27
CA ILE A 5 -0.65 -0.39 12.20
C ILE A 5 0.03 -0.32 13.57
N ASN A 6 0.82 -1.33 13.90
CA ASN A 6 1.72 -1.33 15.06
C ASN A 6 3.17 -1.37 14.59
N LEU A 7 4.00 -0.55 15.22
CA LEU A 7 5.40 -0.35 14.88
C LEU A 7 6.25 -0.71 16.10
N LYS A 8 6.99 -1.82 16.04
CA LYS A 8 7.90 -2.24 17.12
C LYS A 8 9.33 -2.19 16.63
N ASN A 9 10.16 -1.43 17.34
CA ASN A 9 11.56 -1.18 16.99
C ASN A 9 11.77 -0.67 15.55
N TRP A 10 10.78 0.00 14.97
CA TRP A 10 10.83 0.57 13.63
C TRP A 10 11.34 2.01 13.67
N LYS A 11 12.52 2.27 13.10
CA LYS A 11 13.16 3.59 13.04
C LYS A 11 13.18 4.31 14.40
N SER A 12 12.37 5.36 14.56
CA SER A 12 12.27 6.13 15.81
C SER A 12 11.36 5.50 16.86
N PHE A 13 10.52 4.54 16.49
CA PHE A 13 9.49 3.96 17.36
C PHE A 13 10.02 2.74 18.12
N LYS A 14 9.87 2.76 19.44
CA LYS A 14 10.07 1.57 20.27
C LYS A 14 8.85 0.66 20.17
N ASP A 15 7.69 1.23 20.45
CA ASP A 15 6.38 0.61 20.31
C ASP A 15 5.38 1.75 20.05
N ALA A 16 4.63 1.66 18.96
CA ALA A 16 3.65 2.68 18.60
C ALA A 16 2.48 2.04 17.83
N THR A 17 1.27 2.54 18.08
CA THR A 17 0.06 2.15 17.38
C THR A 17 -0.54 3.36 16.70
N LEU A 18 -0.88 3.23 15.42
CA LEU A 18 -1.66 4.20 14.68
C LEU A 18 -2.98 3.55 14.23
N TYR A 19 -4.09 4.13 14.63
CA TYR A 19 -5.40 3.82 14.10
C TYR A 19 -5.63 4.60 12.80
N ILE A 20 -6.22 3.95 11.82
CA ILE A 20 -6.43 4.50 10.48
C ILE A 20 -7.93 4.54 10.22
N ASP A 21 -8.43 5.76 10.10
CA ASP A 21 -9.78 6.09 9.65
C ASP A 21 -9.76 6.46 8.15
N PRO A 22 -10.92 6.46 7.46
CA PRO A 22 -11.02 6.85 6.04
C PRO A 22 -10.33 8.17 5.70
N LEU A 23 -10.30 9.11 6.65
CA LEU A 23 -9.44 10.30 6.61
C LEU A 23 -8.61 10.38 7.88
N THR A 24 -7.29 10.20 7.75
CA THR A 24 -6.34 10.29 8.86
C THR A 24 -5.35 11.42 8.60
N ILE A 25 -5.35 12.45 9.45
CA ILE A 25 -4.44 13.60 9.33
C ILE A 25 -3.32 13.48 10.37
N LEU A 26 -2.08 13.30 9.92
CA LEU A 26 -0.91 13.22 10.79
C LEU A 26 -0.24 14.59 10.98
N ILE A 27 -0.41 15.18 12.15
CA ILE A 27 0.24 16.45 12.55
C ILE A 27 1.29 16.22 13.66
N GLY A 28 2.26 17.14 13.75
CA GLY A 28 3.27 17.11 14.81
C GLY A 28 4.52 17.89 14.43
N THR A 29 5.43 18.08 15.37
CA THR A 29 6.69 18.80 15.16
C THR A 29 7.62 18.09 14.16
N ASN A 30 8.61 18.80 13.63
CA ASN A 30 9.67 18.15 12.86
C ASN A 30 10.35 17.07 13.71
N SER A 31 10.72 15.96 13.06
CA SER A 31 11.33 14.78 13.71
C SER A 31 10.43 14.01 14.68
N SER A 32 9.12 14.28 14.72
CA SER A 32 8.16 13.52 15.55
C SER A 32 7.88 12.10 15.06
N GLY A 33 8.49 11.65 13.96
CA GLY A 33 8.31 10.31 13.40
C GLY A 33 7.23 10.16 12.32
N LYS A 34 6.55 11.24 11.90
CA LYS A 34 5.51 11.19 10.85
C LYS A 34 6.00 10.50 9.56
N SER A 35 7.14 10.93 9.03
CA SER A 35 7.71 10.31 7.83
C SER A 35 8.14 8.85 8.07
N ASN A 36 8.47 8.47 9.31
CA ASN A 36 8.79 7.07 9.63
C ASN A 36 7.54 6.18 9.61
N ILE A 37 6.34 6.74 9.88
CA ILE A 37 5.06 6.04 9.70
C ILE A 37 4.82 5.79 8.21
N ILE A 38 5.02 6.79 7.36
CA ILE A 38 4.90 6.65 5.90
C ILE A 38 5.88 5.61 5.38
N ASP A 39 7.13 5.61 5.86
CA ASP A 39 8.12 4.59 5.51
C ASP A 39 7.67 3.17 5.92
N ALA A 40 6.90 3.01 7.01
CA ALA A 40 6.37 1.71 7.43
C ALA A 40 5.26 1.23 6.49
N LEU A 41 4.36 2.13 6.08
CA LEU A 41 3.31 1.85 5.11
C LEU A 41 3.91 1.51 3.74
N ASP A 42 4.96 2.22 3.33
CA ASP A 42 5.75 1.94 2.11
C ASP A 42 6.35 0.55 2.16
N PHE A 43 6.97 0.19 3.28
CA PHE A 43 7.54 -1.13 3.42
C PHE A 43 6.46 -2.23 3.38
N LEU A 44 5.33 -2.04 4.08
CA LEU A 44 4.20 -2.97 4.06
C LEU A 44 3.61 -3.16 2.66
N SER A 45 3.53 -2.11 1.85
CA SER A 45 3.01 -2.19 0.47
C SER A 45 3.94 -2.94 -0.48
N ARG A 46 5.25 -2.92 -0.21
CA ARG A 46 6.28 -3.60 -1.02
C ARG A 46 6.35 -5.10 -0.77
N ILE A 47 6.00 -5.59 0.42
CA ILE A 47 6.16 -7.02 0.78
C ILE A 47 5.49 -7.97 -0.23
N PRO A 48 4.24 -7.73 -0.69
CA PRO A 48 3.58 -8.64 -1.63
C PRO A 48 4.15 -8.67 -3.05
N GLU A 49 5.02 -7.73 -3.40
CA GLU A 49 5.55 -7.53 -4.76
C GLU A 49 7.07 -7.72 -4.85
N ALA A 50 7.78 -7.55 -3.74
CA ALA A 50 9.23 -7.62 -3.70
C ALA A 50 9.76 -9.02 -4.04
N LYS A 51 10.82 -9.06 -4.86
CA LYS A 51 11.53 -10.31 -5.20
C LYS A 51 12.31 -10.86 -4.00
N SER A 52 12.77 -9.99 -3.09
CA SER A 52 13.51 -10.35 -1.87
C SER A 52 13.33 -9.30 -0.77
N LEU A 53 13.63 -9.64 0.50
CA LEU A 53 13.61 -8.66 1.61
C LEU A 53 14.61 -7.54 1.38
N GLU A 54 15.77 -7.86 0.80
CA GLU A 54 16.79 -6.88 0.44
C GLU A 54 16.23 -5.90 -0.58
N SER A 55 15.51 -6.38 -1.61
CA SER A 55 14.85 -5.51 -2.59
C SER A 55 13.75 -4.65 -1.95
N ALA A 56 12.97 -5.20 -1.01
CA ALA A 56 11.94 -4.44 -0.29
C ALA A 56 12.52 -3.31 0.56
N LEU A 57 13.67 -3.55 1.22
CA LEU A 57 14.31 -2.61 2.14
C LEU A 57 15.27 -1.64 1.43
N MET A 58 16.12 -2.16 0.54
CA MET A 58 17.18 -1.41 -0.14
C MET A 58 16.73 -0.81 -1.48
N GLY A 59 15.58 -1.25 -2.00
CA GLY A 59 15.10 -0.87 -3.32
C GLY A 59 15.69 -1.72 -4.44
N ASP A 60 15.29 -1.40 -5.66
CA ASP A 60 15.78 -2.01 -6.90
C ASP A 60 16.05 -0.95 -7.98
N SER A 61 16.12 -1.35 -9.26
CA SER A 61 16.38 -0.42 -10.37
C SER A 61 15.27 0.61 -10.59
N HIS A 62 14.06 0.36 -10.07
CA HIS A 62 12.88 1.19 -10.31
C HIS A 62 12.35 1.84 -9.03
N THR A 63 12.60 1.22 -7.88
CA THR A 63 12.13 1.67 -6.57
C THR A 63 13.31 2.07 -5.69
N PRO A 64 13.34 3.30 -5.16
CA PRO A 64 14.38 3.68 -4.20
C PRO A 64 14.21 2.90 -2.90
N GLY A 65 15.32 2.62 -2.22
CA GLY A 65 15.29 1.99 -0.91
C GLY A 65 14.58 2.82 0.16
N ILE A 66 14.20 2.15 1.25
CA ILE A 66 13.61 2.80 2.41
C ILE A 66 14.56 3.88 2.93
N ARG A 67 14.01 5.06 3.17
CA ARG A 67 14.77 6.25 3.58
C ARG A 67 15.64 5.97 4.80
N GLY A 68 16.90 6.40 4.74
CA GLY A 68 17.91 6.16 5.76
C GLY A 68 18.74 4.89 5.51
N GLY A 69 18.31 4.01 4.61
CA GLY A 69 19.01 2.75 4.35
C GLY A 69 18.87 1.76 5.52
N LEU A 70 19.42 0.56 5.34
CA LEU A 70 19.25 -0.58 6.26
C LEU A 70 19.63 -0.26 7.70
N GLU A 71 20.70 0.52 7.91
CA GLU A 71 21.25 0.85 9.22
C GLU A 71 20.24 1.55 10.14
N TRP A 72 19.24 2.23 9.55
CA TRP A 72 18.29 3.08 10.26
C TRP A 72 16.86 2.54 10.22
N VAL A 73 16.63 1.37 9.61
CA VAL A 73 15.31 0.71 9.60
C VAL A 73 14.97 0.18 11.00
N VAL A 74 15.96 -0.36 11.71
CA VAL A 74 15.79 -0.82 13.10
C VAL A 74 16.20 0.24 14.10
N ARG A 75 15.36 0.43 15.11
CA ARG A 75 15.65 1.29 16.24
C ARG A 75 16.81 0.72 17.06
N LYS A 76 17.94 1.42 17.07
CA LYS A 76 19.10 1.03 17.91
C LYS A 76 18.72 1.02 19.41
N PRO A 77 19.24 0.06 20.20
CA PRO A 77 20.29 -0.93 19.87
C PRO A 77 19.77 -2.26 19.30
N GLU A 78 18.50 -2.36 18.96
CA GLU A 78 17.89 -3.61 18.50
C GLU A 78 18.43 -4.01 17.11
N THR A 79 18.31 -5.30 16.77
CA THR A 79 18.69 -5.88 15.48
C THR A 79 17.49 -6.31 14.63
N GLN A 80 16.29 -6.26 15.21
CA GLN A 80 15.05 -6.67 14.58
C GLN A 80 13.94 -5.64 14.79
N PHE A 81 13.00 -5.60 13.85
CA PHE A 81 11.77 -4.83 13.94
C PHE A 81 10.56 -5.71 13.63
N THR A 82 9.40 -5.30 14.13
CA THR A 82 8.12 -5.92 13.79
C THR A 82 7.16 -4.84 13.32
N LEU A 83 6.50 -5.12 12.19
CA LEU A 83 5.34 -4.36 11.73
C LEU A 83 4.12 -5.25 11.81
N GLU A 84 3.03 -4.70 12.32
CA GLU A 84 1.75 -5.39 12.36
C GLU A 84 0.69 -4.49 11.72
N ALA A 85 -0.25 -5.09 11.00
CA ALA A 85 -1.35 -4.40 10.36
C ALA A 85 -2.66 -5.12 10.67
N VAL A 86 -3.65 -4.40 11.20
CA VAL A 86 -5.01 -4.91 11.33
C VAL A 86 -5.78 -4.56 10.07
N ILE A 87 -6.32 -5.57 9.41
CA ILE A 87 -6.99 -5.47 8.13
C ILE A 87 -8.39 -6.05 8.28
N SER A 88 -9.38 -5.28 7.85
CA SER A 88 -10.75 -5.75 7.73
C SER A 88 -11.04 -6.24 6.32
N GLY A 89 -11.86 -7.27 6.24
CA GLY A 89 -12.37 -7.80 5.00
C GLY A 89 -13.82 -8.22 5.13
N GLU A 90 -14.42 -8.51 3.98
CA GLU A 90 -15.74 -9.09 3.87
C GLU A 90 -15.68 -10.22 2.84
N TYR A 91 -16.40 -11.30 3.09
CA TYR A 91 -16.61 -12.36 2.11
C TYR A 91 -18.05 -12.84 2.16
N GLU A 92 -18.51 -13.39 1.04
CA GLU A 92 -19.84 -13.99 0.94
C GLU A 92 -19.77 -15.49 1.24
N GLN A 93 -20.58 -15.95 2.18
CA GLN A 93 -20.76 -17.36 2.49
C GLN A 93 -22.24 -17.66 2.63
N GLU A 94 -22.75 -18.62 1.86
CA GLU A 94 -24.16 -19.06 1.91
C GLU A 94 -25.18 -17.90 1.77
N ASN A 95 -24.87 -16.91 0.93
CA ASN A 95 -25.64 -15.66 0.73
C ASN A 95 -25.68 -14.71 1.94
N GLU A 96 -24.81 -14.89 2.93
CA GLU A 96 -24.58 -13.93 4.01
C GLU A 96 -23.21 -13.25 3.82
N GLN A 97 -23.19 -11.92 4.00
CA GLN A 97 -21.94 -11.16 4.08
C GLN A 97 -21.34 -11.34 5.48
N VAL A 98 -20.13 -11.89 5.52
CA VAL A 98 -19.37 -12.08 6.76
C VAL A 98 -18.22 -11.08 6.78
N GLU A 99 -18.29 -10.15 7.72
CA GLU A 99 -17.18 -9.27 8.04
C GLU A 99 -16.17 -9.97 8.95
N PHE A 100 -14.89 -9.73 8.69
CA PHE A 100 -13.82 -10.24 9.50
C PHE A 100 -12.70 -9.21 9.69
N ASP A 101 -11.97 -9.34 10.79
CA ASP A 101 -10.73 -8.63 11.05
C ASP A 101 -9.59 -9.63 11.17
N CYS A 102 -8.46 -9.36 10.54
CA CYS A 102 -7.24 -10.13 10.64
C CYS A 102 -6.05 -9.24 11.01
N LEU A 103 -5.06 -9.83 11.67
CA LEU A 103 -3.79 -9.23 12.04
C LEU A 103 -2.71 -9.85 11.17
N TYR A 104 -2.15 -9.06 10.26
CA TYR A 104 -0.89 -9.37 9.59
C TYR A 104 0.27 -8.94 10.48
N SER A 105 1.30 -9.77 10.61
CA SER A 105 2.51 -9.45 11.36
C SER A 105 3.74 -9.97 10.62
N VAL A 106 4.77 -9.14 10.54
CA VAL A 106 6.05 -9.45 9.93
C VAL A 106 7.19 -8.96 10.83
N THR A 107 8.10 -9.86 11.17
CA THR A 107 9.30 -9.58 11.99
C THR A 107 10.55 -9.90 11.19
N ILE A 108 11.42 -8.92 11.05
CA ILE A 108 12.65 -9.01 10.25
C ILE A 108 13.83 -8.65 11.12
N GLU A 109 14.86 -9.48 11.05
CA GLU A 109 16.19 -9.20 11.60
C GLU A 109 17.09 -8.71 10.47
N ILE A 110 17.86 -7.64 10.71
CA ILE A 110 18.77 -7.04 9.72
C ILE A 110 20.25 -7.33 10.01
N GLU A 111 20.60 -7.65 11.26
CA GLU A 111 21.96 -7.90 11.72
C GLU A 111 22.02 -9.28 12.41
N PRO A 112 22.97 -10.16 12.06
CA PRO A 112 24.12 -9.96 11.17
C PRO A 112 23.80 -10.07 9.67
N LYS A 113 22.59 -10.50 9.32
CA LYS A 113 22.10 -10.60 7.94
C LYS A 113 20.60 -10.34 7.90
N ILE A 114 20.10 -9.91 6.74
CA ILE A 114 18.67 -9.72 6.53
C ILE A 114 18.00 -11.10 6.49
N GLN A 115 17.05 -11.34 7.39
CA GLN A 115 16.25 -12.54 7.40
C GLN A 115 14.87 -12.32 8.00
N LEU A 116 13.89 -13.05 7.44
CA LEU A 116 12.56 -13.15 8.00
C LEU A 116 12.60 -14.03 9.26
N ILE A 117 12.20 -13.48 10.41
CA ILE A 117 12.15 -14.23 11.67
C ILE A 117 10.77 -14.86 11.87
N ASN A 118 9.72 -14.07 11.63
CA ASN A 118 8.35 -14.51 11.79
C ASN A 118 7.45 -13.74 10.83
N GLU A 119 6.48 -14.43 10.25
CA GLU A 119 5.41 -13.83 9.46
C GLU A 119 4.14 -14.65 9.64
N PHE A 120 3.03 -13.99 9.96
CA PHE A 120 1.75 -14.66 10.10
C PHE A 120 0.57 -13.74 9.83
N ILE A 121 -0.56 -14.35 9.49
CA ILE A 121 -1.89 -13.73 9.49
C ILE A 121 -2.72 -14.43 10.54
N LYS A 122 -3.34 -13.66 11.43
CA LYS A 122 -4.21 -14.16 12.48
C LYS A 122 -5.59 -13.56 12.38
N LEU A 123 -6.62 -14.38 12.27
CA LEU A 123 -8.01 -13.95 12.37
C LEU A 123 -8.30 -13.45 13.81
N LEU A 124 -8.79 -12.22 13.94
CA LEU A 124 -9.11 -11.59 15.23
C LEU A 124 -10.59 -11.73 15.58
N LYS A 125 -11.47 -11.46 14.61
CA LYS A 125 -12.93 -11.51 14.75
C LYS A 125 -13.53 -11.96 13.42
N SER A 126 -14.53 -12.83 13.48
CA SER A 126 -15.42 -13.16 12.36
C SER A 126 -16.83 -13.20 12.92
N ASN A 127 -17.79 -12.54 12.25
CA ASN A 127 -19.19 -12.54 12.66
C ASN A 127 -19.91 -13.81 12.15
N GLU A 128 -19.29 -14.99 12.28
CA GLU A 128 -19.93 -16.26 11.94
C GLU A 128 -21.09 -16.53 12.90
N ASN A 129 -22.32 -16.42 12.40
CA ASN A 129 -23.56 -16.68 13.13
C ASN A 129 -23.81 -18.19 13.37
N HIS A 130 -22.77 -19.01 13.53
CA HIS A 130 -22.96 -20.39 13.93
C HIS A 130 -23.11 -20.48 15.45
N LYS A 131 -24.37 -20.56 15.89
CA LYS A 131 -24.76 -21.16 17.17
C LYS A 131 -24.24 -22.60 17.25
N SER A 132 -22.98 -22.78 17.58
CA SER A 132 -22.54 -24.01 18.23
C SER A 132 -22.51 -23.76 19.72
N ASN A 133 -23.51 -24.33 20.41
CA ASN A 133 -23.49 -24.51 21.85
C ASN A 133 -22.31 -25.42 22.19
N ASN A 134 -21.15 -24.81 22.42
CA ASN A 134 -19.97 -25.27 23.16
C ASN A 134 -18.78 -24.49 22.62
N SER A 135 -18.67 -23.20 22.97
CA SER A 135 -17.42 -22.46 22.82
C SER A 135 -16.55 -22.75 24.05
N PRO A 136 -15.52 -23.61 23.98
CA PRO A 136 -14.38 -23.38 24.85
C PRO A 136 -13.78 -22.06 24.37
N GLU A 137 -13.90 -21.05 25.23
CA GLU A 137 -13.01 -19.89 25.37
C GLU A 137 -12.13 -19.59 24.16
N ASN A 138 -12.37 -18.45 23.51
CA ASN A 138 -11.39 -17.67 22.72
C ASN A 138 -10.01 -18.35 22.60
N LYS A 139 -9.91 -19.40 21.77
CA LYS A 139 -8.64 -20.06 21.54
C LYS A 139 -7.82 -19.10 20.71
N ILE A 140 -6.93 -18.39 21.40
CA ILE A 140 -5.90 -17.56 20.81
C ILE A 140 -5.00 -18.52 20.02
N SER A 141 -5.33 -18.75 18.74
CA SER A 141 -4.41 -19.41 17.81
C SER A 141 -3.24 -18.45 17.60
N ARG A 142 -2.13 -18.78 18.24
CA ARG A 142 -0.88 -18.03 18.16
C ARG A 142 0.00 -18.82 17.20
N ILE A 143 0.17 -18.30 15.99
CA ILE A 143 1.10 -18.84 15.01
C ILE A 143 2.47 -18.26 15.38
N GLU A 144 3.28 -19.02 16.09
CA GLU A 144 4.68 -18.68 16.33
C GLU A 144 5.56 -19.56 15.46
N SER A 145 6.15 -19.00 14.41
CA SER A 145 7.24 -19.67 13.71
C SER A 145 8.52 -19.49 14.53
N PHE A 146 8.99 -20.55 15.18
CA PHE A 146 10.30 -20.55 15.84
C PHE A 146 11.36 -21.14 14.92
N ILE A 147 12.44 -20.40 14.69
CA ILE A 147 13.61 -20.87 13.94
C ILE A 147 14.51 -21.70 14.87
N TYR A 148 14.68 -22.99 14.59
CA TYR A 148 15.75 -23.81 15.20
C TYR A 148 16.93 -23.98 14.23
N PRO A 149 18.16 -23.59 14.61
CA PRO A 149 19.30 -23.53 13.71
C PRO A 149 20.06 -24.86 13.58
N SER A 150 19.36 -25.98 13.30
CA SER A 150 20.08 -27.25 13.09
C SER A 150 19.39 -28.18 12.10
N SER A 151 20.17 -28.52 11.05
CA SER A 151 19.94 -29.51 9.99
C SER A 151 19.07 -29.06 8.81
N GLY A 152 19.72 -28.90 7.65
CA GLY A 152 19.12 -28.58 6.36
C GLY A 152 18.38 -29.75 5.71
N SER A 153 17.38 -30.30 6.39
CA SER A 153 16.47 -31.31 5.84
C SER A 153 15.04 -31.07 6.31
N ILE A 154 14.12 -30.99 5.35
CA ILE A 154 12.69 -30.82 5.57
C ILE A 154 12.12 -32.12 6.18
N LYS A 155 11.56 -32.05 7.39
CA LYS A 155 10.68 -33.09 7.92
C LYS A 155 9.25 -32.55 7.88
N MET A 156 8.57 -32.83 6.78
CA MET A 156 7.13 -32.64 6.65
C MET A 156 6.42 -33.78 7.36
N THR A 157 5.51 -33.46 8.28
CA THR A 157 4.42 -34.37 8.67
C THR A 157 3.12 -33.66 8.29
N LEU A 158 2.73 -33.79 7.03
CA LEU A 158 1.43 -33.33 6.52
C LEU A 158 0.67 -34.53 5.96
N GLY A 159 -0.65 -34.53 6.13
CA GLY A 159 -1.52 -35.52 5.51
C GLY A 159 -1.46 -35.36 3.99
N LYS A 160 -1.51 -36.48 3.24
CA LYS A 160 -1.40 -36.49 1.76
C LYS A 160 -2.40 -35.58 1.02
N TYR A 161 -3.48 -35.14 1.67
CA TYR A 161 -4.54 -34.31 1.07
C TYR A 161 -4.31 -32.79 1.17
N GLU A 162 -3.35 -32.31 1.96
CA GLU A 162 -3.16 -30.87 2.22
C GLU A 162 -2.21 -30.20 1.21
N LEU A 163 -1.29 -30.97 0.61
CA LEU A 163 -0.29 -30.48 -0.36
C LEU A 163 -0.88 -29.98 -1.69
N SER A 164 -1.96 -30.60 -2.18
CA SER A 164 -2.59 -30.20 -3.44
C SER A 164 -3.41 -28.93 -3.31
N ALA A 165 -4.08 -28.73 -2.16
CA ALA A 165 -4.80 -27.50 -1.85
C ALA A 165 -3.84 -26.33 -1.65
N LEU A 166 -2.73 -26.53 -0.91
CA LEU A 166 -1.70 -25.52 -0.73
C LEU A 166 -1.06 -25.09 -2.06
N ASN A 167 -0.77 -26.01 -2.97
CA ASN A 167 -0.22 -25.67 -4.29
C ASN A 167 -1.21 -24.94 -5.22
N GLN A 168 -2.53 -25.08 -5.00
CA GLN A 168 -3.55 -24.30 -5.70
C GLN A 168 -3.76 -22.92 -5.09
N LEU A 169 -3.69 -22.82 -3.75
CA LEU A 169 -3.87 -21.57 -3.02
C LEU A 169 -2.67 -20.63 -3.16
N PHE A 170 -1.48 -21.18 -3.41
CA PHE A 170 -0.25 -20.42 -3.39
C PHE A 170 0.61 -20.65 -4.65
N PRO A 171 0.36 -19.89 -5.73
CA PRO A 171 1.21 -19.95 -6.91
C PRO A 171 2.61 -19.41 -6.60
N LYS A 172 3.60 -20.13 -7.14
CA LYS A 172 5.07 -20.09 -6.97
C LYS A 172 5.83 -18.75 -6.77
N ASN A 173 5.21 -17.57 -6.76
CA ASN A 173 5.92 -16.28 -6.81
C ASN A 173 5.57 -15.29 -5.69
N GLN A 174 5.07 -15.72 -4.54
CA GLN A 174 4.80 -14.82 -3.41
C GLN A 174 5.68 -15.14 -2.21
N PHE A 175 6.30 -14.08 -1.67
CA PHE A 175 7.29 -14.10 -0.60
C PHE A 175 6.83 -14.88 0.65
N LEU A 176 5.51 -14.99 0.86
CA LEU A 176 4.88 -15.66 2.01
C LEU A 176 5.20 -17.15 2.17
N LEU A 177 5.75 -17.83 1.16
CA LEU A 177 6.02 -19.28 1.24
C LEU A 177 7.42 -19.72 0.84
N MET A 178 8.27 -18.84 0.29
CA MET A 178 9.53 -19.28 -0.32
C MET A 178 10.69 -19.52 0.66
N ASN A 179 10.58 -19.08 1.92
CA ASN A 179 11.64 -19.29 2.92
C ASN A 179 11.20 -20.01 4.20
N GLN A 180 10.06 -20.69 4.17
CA GLN A 180 9.62 -21.47 5.33
C GLN A 180 10.16 -22.90 5.24
N LYS A 181 11.23 -23.17 6.00
CA LYS A 181 11.66 -24.55 6.32
C LYS A 181 10.62 -25.33 7.13
N TYR A 182 9.53 -24.69 7.56
CA TYR A 182 8.45 -25.26 8.33
C TYR A 182 7.14 -24.56 7.97
N LEU A 183 6.15 -25.30 7.47
CA LEU A 183 4.79 -24.79 7.31
C LEU A 183 4.17 -24.57 8.70
N PRO A 184 3.43 -23.48 8.95
CA PRO A 184 2.72 -23.30 10.20
C PRO A 184 1.60 -24.34 10.28
N PHE A 185 1.50 -24.98 11.44
CA PHE A 185 0.37 -25.84 11.77
C PHE A 185 -0.87 -24.95 11.96
N TYR A 186 -1.87 -25.11 11.10
CA TYR A 186 -3.08 -24.29 11.12
C TYR A 186 -4.16 -24.97 11.97
N ASP A 187 -4.64 -24.29 13.01
CA ASP A 187 -5.87 -24.63 13.74
C ASP A 187 -6.96 -23.64 13.30
N PHE A 188 -7.63 -23.94 12.18
CA PHE A 188 -8.81 -23.20 11.71
C PHE A 188 -9.96 -24.16 11.45
N SER A 189 -11.17 -23.71 11.78
CA SER A 189 -12.45 -24.40 11.55
C SER A 189 -12.82 -24.53 10.06
N SER A 190 -12.24 -23.73 9.15
CA SER A 190 -12.53 -23.80 7.71
C SER A 190 -11.36 -23.32 6.81
N LEU A 191 -11.08 -24.03 5.70
CA LEU A 191 -10.07 -23.65 4.69
C LEU A 191 -10.42 -22.33 3.97
N SER A 192 -11.72 -22.01 3.87
CA SER A 192 -12.25 -20.82 3.18
C SER A 192 -11.86 -19.52 3.88
N SER A 193 -12.04 -19.44 5.19
CA SER A 193 -11.70 -18.24 5.99
C SER A 193 -10.21 -17.89 5.91
N THR A 194 -9.35 -18.91 5.81
CA THR A 194 -7.91 -18.74 5.64
C THR A 194 -7.57 -18.11 4.28
N ASN A 195 -8.19 -18.61 3.21
CA ASN A 195 -7.98 -18.07 1.87
C ASN A 195 -8.41 -16.60 1.80
N TRP A 196 -9.61 -16.28 2.29
CA TRP A 196 -10.11 -14.90 2.32
C TRP A 196 -9.23 -13.97 3.16
N SER A 197 -8.80 -14.41 4.34
CA SER A 197 -7.91 -13.60 5.18
C SER A 197 -6.59 -13.28 4.48
N TYR A 198 -6.02 -14.27 3.77
CA TYR A 198 -4.80 -14.10 2.99
C TYR A 198 -5.02 -13.17 1.80
N THR A 199 -6.00 -13.45 0.94
CA THR A 199 -6.23 -12.67 -0.28
C THR A 199 -6.54 -11.22 0.05
N THR A 200 -7.42 -10.97 1.02
CA THR A 200 -7.75 -9.61 1.45
C THR A 200 -6.55 -8.91 2.07
N THR A 201 -5.72 -9.59 2.86
CA THR A 201 -4.49 -9.00 3.40
C THR A 201 -3.59 -8.51 2.27
N ILE A 202 -3.32 -9.37 1.29
CA ILE A 202 -2.44 -9.07 0.18
C ILE A 202 -3.00 -7.95 -0.70
N GLU A 203 -4.30 -7.98 -1.00
CA GLU A 203 -4.97 -6.92 -1.74
C GLU A 203 -4.88 -5.58 -1.01
N VAL A 204 -5.19 -5.55 0.29
CA VAL A 204 -5.13 -4.30 1.07
C VAL A 204 -3.71 -3.75 1.14
N LEU A 205 -2.70 -4.60 1.37
CA LEU A 205 -1.30 -4.15 1.37
C LEU A 205 -0.88 -3.57 0.01
N ARG A 206 -1.28 -4.21 -1.10
CA ARG A 206 -1.01 -3.71 -2.47
C ARG A 206 -1.71 -2.40 -2.79
N THR A 207 -2.86 -2.15 -2.18
CA THR A 207 -3.61 -0.89 -2.40
C THR A 207 -3.03 0.31 -1.68
N ILE A 208 -2.03 0.12 -0.80
CA ILE A 208 -1.34 1.23 -0.15
C ILE A 208 -0.50 1.96 -1.20
N PHE A 209 -1.00 3.11 -1.66
CA PHE A 209 -0.31 3.98 -2.61
C PHE A 209 0.18 5.24 -1.91
N ILE A 210 1.49 5.51 -2.02
CA ILE A 210 2.11 6.70 -1.45
C ILE A 210 2.29 7.73 -2.55
N ILE A 211 1.61 8.85 -2.40
CA ILE A 211 1.71 9.99 -3.30
C ILE A 211 2.51 11.12 -2.64
N ASN A 212 3.48 11.65 -3.37
CA ASN A 212 4.31 12.79 -2.98
C ASN A 212 4.57 13.68 -4.21
N PRO A 213 3.59 14.50 -4.61
CA PRO A 213 3.69 15.26 -5.85
C PRO A 213 4.87 16.22 -5.85
N ILE A 214 5.68 16.18 -6.92
CA ILE A 214 6.83 17.07 -7.14
C ILE A 214 6.52 17.97 -8.35
N PRO A 215 6.01 19.20 -8.14
CA PRO A 215 5.61 20.10 -9.23
C PRO A 215 6.66 20.28 -10.33
N GLN A 216 7.94 20.35 -9.96
CA GLN A 216 9.04 20.46 -10.92
C GLN A 216 9.08 19.32 -11.96
N ASN A 217 8.72 18.10 -11.57
CA ASN A 217 8.69 16.95 -12.47
C ASN A 217 7.42 16.92 -13.31
N MET A 218 6.29 17.40 -12.76
CA MET A 218 4.98 17.46 -13.41
C MET A 218 4.92 18.47 -14.58
N ARG A 219 5.85 19.42 -14.62
CA ARG A 219 5.95 20.44 -15.70
C ARG A 219 6.44 19.89 -17.04
N LYS A 220 6.91 18.65 -17.08
CA LYS A 220 7.46 18.02 -18.28
C LYS A 220 6.34 17.32 -19.06
N TYR A 221 6.58 17.10 -20.35
CA TYR A 221 5.79 16.14 -21.11
C TYR A 221 5.92 14.77 -20.47
N SER A 222 4.81 14.04 -20.38
CA SER A 222 4.80 12.70 -19.81
C SER A 222 4.18 11.69 -20.76
N PRO A 223 4.74 10.48 -20.88
CA PRO A 223 4.17 9.43 -21.72
C PRO A 223 2.79 9.02 -21.22
N LEU A 224 1.92 8.60 -22.13
CA LEU A 224 0.62 8.02 -21.76
C LEU A 224 0.82 6.78 -20.86
N SER A 225 0.11 6.74 -19.75
CA SER A 225 0.24 5.68 -18.73
C SER A 225 -1.11 5.33 -18.14
N LYS A 226 -1.25 4.11 -17.63
CA LYS A 226 -2.43 3.68 -16.85
C LYS A 226 -2.21 3.76 -15.35
N THR A 227 -0.96 3.94 -14.92
CA THR A 227 -0.54 3.94 -13.53
C THR A 227 0.10 5.27 -13.19
N LEU A 228 -0.32 5.87 -12.08
CA LEU A 228 0.24 7.11 -11.57
C LEU A 228 1.55 6.82 -10.83
N GLU A 229 2.60 7.60 -11.13
CA GLU A 229 3.86 7.54 -10.40
C GLU A 229 3.73 8.21 -9.03
N GLN A 230 4.54 7.78 -8.06
CA GLN A 230 4.51 8.32 -6.69
C GLN A 230 4.76 9.83 -6.66
N ASP A 231 5.59 10.37 -7.56
CA ASP A 231 5.89 11.80 -7.66
C ASP A 231 4.92 12.59 -8.55
N SER A 232 3.92 11.90 -9.11
CA SER A 232 2.91 12.39 -10.03
C SER A 232 3.48 13.03 -11.30
N SER A 233 4.74 12.75 -11.65
CA SER A 233 5.40 13.29 -12.84
C SER A 233 4.70 12.93 -14.14
N ASN A 234 3.93 11.85 -14.15
CA ASN A 234 3.18 11.37 -15.31
C ASN A 234 1.67 11.66 -15.28
N ILE A 235 1.20 12.56 -14.40
CA ILE A 235 -0.23 12.85 -14.25
C ILE A 235 -0.90 13.25 -15.57
N ALA A 236 -0.21 14.00 -16.44
CA ALA A 236 -0.76 14.41 -17.73
C ALA A 236 -1.01 13.19 -18.64
N GLY A 237 -0.07 12.25 -18.63
CA GLY A 237 -0.14 11.00 -19.37
C GLY A 237 -1.21 10.05 -18.86
N VAL A 238 -1.44 10.04 -17.54
CA VAL A 238 -2.54 9.28 -16.92
C VAL A 238 -3.90 9.87 -17.29
N LEU A 239 -4.06 11.19 -17.12
CA LEU A 239 -5.32 11.88 -17.44
C LEU A 239 -5.67 11.80 -18.93
N ALA A 240 -4.67 11.94 -19.81
CA ALA A 240 -4.88 11.84 -21.25
C ALA A 240 -5.14 10.39 -21.74
N ALA A 241 -4.80 9.37 -20.95
CA ALA A 241 -5.01 7.97 -21.31
C ALA A 241 -6.44 7.47 -21.02
N PHE A 242 -7.25 8.22 -20.26
CA PHE A 242 -8.64 7.86 -19.99
C PHE A 242 -9.52 7.95 -21.25
N PRO A 243 -10.52 7.07 -21.41
CA PRO A 243 -11.56 7.23 -22.43
C PRO A 243 -12.38 8.51 -22.20
N GLU A 244 -12.81 9.17 -23.29
CA GLU A 244 -13.52 10.46 -23.26
C GLU A 244 -14.67 10.59 -22.23
N PRO A 245 -15.59 9.62 -22.01
CA PRO A 245 -16.64 9.82 -21.01
C PRO A 245 -16.12 9.82 -19.56
N GLU A 246 -15.06 9.07 -19.27
CA GLU A 246 -14.44 9.05 -17.94
C GLU A 246 -13.52 10.26 -17.76
N LYS A 247 -12.77 10.61 -18.80
CA LYS A 247 -11.89 11.76 -18.86
C LYS A 247 -12.66 13.06 -18.59
N GLU A 248 -13.75 13.32 -19.30
CA GLU A 248 -14.57 14.53 -19.09
C GLU A 248 -15.09 14.62 -17.65
N LYS A 249 -15.51 13.49 -17.06
CA LYS A 249 -15.98 13.43 -15.67
C LYS A 249 -14.88 13.78 -14.68
N ILE A 250 -13.67 13.25 -14.89
CA ILE A 250 -12.50 13.56 -14.04
C ILE A 250 -12.14 15.04 -14.20
N GLU A 251 -12.02 15.56 -15.42
CA GLU A 251 -11.70 16.96 -15.70
C GLU A 251 -12.71 17.93 -15.08
N GLN A 252 -14.01 17.62 -15.16
CA GLN A 252 -15.06 18.40 -14.48
C GLN A 252 -14.92 18.35 -12.96
N THR A 253 -14.58 17.18 -12.41
CA THR A 253 -14.36 17.03 -10.96
C THR A 253 -13.16 17.86 -10.51
N LEU A 254 -12.05 17.80 -11.23
CA LEU A 254 -10.86 18.61 -10.99
C LEU A 254 -11.19 20.10 -11.03
N LEU A 255 -11.92 20.55 -12.06
CA LEU A 255 -12.35 21.93 -12.20
C LEU A 255 -13.23 22.40 -11.03
N ASN A 256 -14.19 21.58 -10.60
CA ASN A 256 -15.10 21.91 -9.51
C ASN A 256 -14.37 22.12 -8.17
N TYR A 257 -13.28 21.39 -7.94
CA TYR A 257 -12.48 21.55 -6.73
C TYR A 257 -11.43 22.65 -6.86
N LEU A 258 -10.78 22.78 -8.03
CA LEU A 258 -9.77 23.80 -8.27
C LEU A 258 -10.34 25.22 -8.32
N SER A 259 -11.55 25.40 -8.84
CA SER A 259 -12.23 26.70 -8.86
C SER A 259 -12.54 27.27 -7.47
N GLN A 260 -12.44 26.45 -6.43
CA GLN A 260 -12.58 26.89 -5.03
C GLN A 260 -11.28 27.42 -4.44
N LEU A 261 -10.13 27.21 -5.11
CA LEU A 261 -8.87 27.76 -4.65
C LEU A 261 -8.85 29.29 -4.85
N PRO A 262 -8.25 30.04 -3.93
CA PRO A 262 -8.18 31.50 -4.02
C PRO A 262 -7.27 32.00 -5.17
N GLU A 263 -6.60 31.10 -5.88
CA GLU A 263 -5.68 31.41 -6.99
C GLU A 263 -6.42 31.39 -8.33
N GLY A 264 -6.94 32.54 -8.77
CA GLY A 264 -7.50 32.74 -10.11
C GLY A 264 -8.85 32.05 -10.36
N ASP A 265 -9.68 32.65 -11.22
CA ASP A 265 -10.97 32.06 -11.61
C ASP A 265 -10.73 31.00 -12.70
N LEU A 266 -10.36 29.80 -12.25
CA LEU A 266 -9.95 28.69 -13.11
C LEU A 266 -11.18 28.15 -13.87
N GLN A 267 -11.16 28.24 -15.20
CA GLN A 267 -12.31 27.94 -16.06
C GLN A 267 -12.29 26.51 -16.60
N ARG A 268 -11.10 25.95 -16.78
CA ARG A 268 -10.93 24.61 -17.37
C ARG A 268 -9.57 24.01 -16.98
N VAL A 269 -9.53 22.70 -16.79
CA VAL A 269 -8.29 21.89 -16.74
C VAL A 269 -8.48 20.65 -17.58
N TRP A 270 -7.47 20.29 -18.38
CA TRP A 270 -7.47 19.06 -19.14
C TRP A 270 -6.06 18.56 -19.41
N ALA A 271 -5.97 17.31 -19.84
CA ALA A 271 -4.75 16.75 -20.40
C ALA A 271 -4.99 16.33 -21.85
N GLU A 272 -4.03 16.60 -22.75
CA GLU A 272 -4.12 16.17 -24.14
C GLU A 272 -2.80 15.57 -24.64
N PRO A 273 -2.87 14.59 -25.57
CA PRO A 273 -1.69 14.10 -26.27
C PRO A 273 -1.03 15.20 -27.11
N VAL A 274 0.29 15.27 -27.04
CA VAL A 274 1.11 16.24 -27.75
C VAL A 274 2.12 15.57 -28.67
N GLY A 275 2.63 16.34 -29.63
CA GLY A 275 3.63 15.87 -30.59
C GLY A 275 3.05 15.06 -31.73
N ARG A 276 3.87 14.77 -32.75
CA ARG A 276 3.42 14.14 -34.01
C ARG A 276 2.92 12.71 -33.84
N LEU A 277 3.42 12.02 -32.82
CA LEU A 277 3.07 10.64 -32.53
C LEU A 277 1.97 10.52 -31.46
N GLY A 278 1.61 11.60 -30.77
CA GLY A 278 0.64 11.58 -29.68
C GLY A 278 1.02 10.64 -28.53
N SER A 279 2.31 10.35 -28.34
CA SER A 279 2.81 9.42 -27.33
C SER A 279 2.94 10.03 -25.94
N ASP A 280 3.15 11.35 -25.89
CA ASP A 280 3.28 12.13 -24.68
C ASP A 280 2.04 13.00 -24.50
N ALA A 281 1.80 13.47 -23.29
CA ALA A 281 0.72 14.38 -22.94
C ALA A 281 1.25 15.59 -22.16
N MET A 282 0.44 16.66 -22.15
CA MET A 282 0.68 17.88 -21.38
C MET A 282 -0.61 18.30 -20.67
N LEU A 283 -0.46 18.86 -19.47
CA LEU A 283 -1.55 19.49 -18.73
C LEU A 283 -1.73 20.94 -19.17
N TYR A 284 -2.99 21.34 -19.27
CA TYR A 284 -3.40 22.70 -19.62
C TYR A 284 -4.49 23.19 -18.66
N CYS A 285 -4.50 24.49 -18.41
CA CYS A 285 -5.61 25.18 -17.78
C CYS A 285 -5.94 26.48 -18.51
N GLU A 286 -7.17 26.94 -18.31
CA GLU A 286 -7.61 28.28 -18.66
C GLU A 286 -7.89 29.06 -17.37
N GLU A 287 -7.22 30.19 -17.19
CA GLU A 287 -7.35 31.04 -16.01
C GLU A 287 -7.89 32.41 -16.38
N LYS A 288 -8.90 32.89 -15.64
CA LYS A 288 -9.44 34.23 -15.82
C LYS A 288 -9.03 35.16 -14.68
N TRP A 289 -8.35 36.26 -15.04
CA TRP A 289 -7.86 37.27 -14.10
C TRP A 289 -8.75 38.53 -14.16
N GLY A 290 -9.84 38.51 -13.39
CA GLY A 290 -10.82 39.60 -13.32
C GLY A 290 -11.94 39.52 -14.38
N GLU A 291 -13.02 40.27 -14.18
CA GLU A 291 -14.28 40.07 -14.93
C GLU A 291 -14.18 40.31 -16.45
N ASN A 292 -13.27 41.19 -16.90
CA ASN A 292 -13.18 41.68 -18.28
C ASN A 292 -11.95 41.20 -19.08
N GLN A 293 -11.23 40.19 -18.60
CA GLN A 293 -10.11 39.60 -19.35
C GLN A 293 -10.54 38.28 -20.02
N GLU A 294 -10.02 38.03 -21.21
CA GLU A 294 -10.16 36.71 -21.85
C GLU A 294 -9.39 35.65 -21.04
N PRO A 295 -9.86 34.39 -21.02
CA PRO A 295 -9.15 33.31 -20.35
C PRO A 295 -7.74 33.15 -20.92
N LEU A 296 -6.75 33.16 -20.04
CA LEU A 296 -5.36 32.90 -20.40
C LEU A 296 -5.13 31.38 -20.45
N LEU A 297 -4.71 30.88 -21.60
CA LEU A 297 -4.26 29.50 -21.74
C LEU A 297 -2.87 29.34 -21.13
N VAL A 298 -2.74 28.43 -20.17
CA VAL A 298 -1.50 28.13 -19.46
C VAL A 298 -1.26 26.63 -19.50
N ASP A 299 -0.01 26.22 -19.74
CA ASP A 299 0.38 24.81 -19.61
C ASP A 299 1.00 24.54 -18.24
N ALA A 300 1.28 23.26 -17.93
CA ALA A 300 1.86 22.85 -16.65
C ALA A 300 3.07 23.71 -16.20
N ARG A 301 3.87 24.22 -17.14
CA ARG A 301 5.08 25.00 -16.85
C ARG A 301 4.75 26.35 -16.21
N GLY A 302 3.62 26.95 -16.58
CA GLY A 302 3.13 28.21 -16.04
C GLY A 302 2.27 28.07 -14.78
N MET A 303 1.81 26.86 -14.44
CA MET A 303 0.97 26.62 -13.27
C MET A 303 1.73 26.79 -11.94
N SER A 304 0.99 27.23 -10.92
CA SER A 304 1.50 27.30 -9.54
C SER A 304 1.80 25.90 -8.98
N ASP A 305 2.76 25.82 -8.06
CA ASP A 305 3.06 24.57 -7.36
C ASP A 305 1.87 24.05 -6.54
N GLY A 306 0.99 24.95 -6.08
CA GLY A 306 -0.23 24.62 -5.36
C GLY A 306 -1.23 23.90 -6.26
N THR A 307 -1.52 24.46 -7.44
CA THR A 307 -2.40 23.86 -8.44
C THR A 307 -1.91 22.48 -8.87
N LEU A 308 -0.61 22.33 -9.14
CA LEU A 308 -0.03 21.04 -9.52
C LEU A 308 -0.15 19.99 -8.41
N ARG A 309 0.16 20.34 -7.16
CA ARG A 309 -0.01 19.41 -6.03
C ARG A 309 -1.47 19.00 -5.83
N PHE A 310 -2.39 19.94 -6.00
CA PHE A 310 -3.81 19.68 -5.86
C PHE A 310 -4.33 18.76 -6.98
N LEU A 311 -3.91 19.01 -8.22
CA LEU A 311 -4.20 18.14 -9.36
C LEU A 311 -3.74 16.71 -9.12
N ALA A 312 -2.52 16.53 -8.63
CA ALA A 312 -1.99 15.20 -8.32
C ALA A 312 -2.78 14.47 -7.23
N LEU A 313 -3.35 15.18 -6.25
CA LEU A 313 -4.11 14.55 -5.17
C LEU A 313 -5.53 14.11 -5.61
N LEU A 314 -6.08 14.75 -6.64
CA LEU A 314 -7.45 14.51 -7.11
C LEU A 314 -7.55 13.68 -8.39
N GLY A 315 -6.51 13.69 -9.23
CA GLY A 315 -6.45 12.99 -10.51
C GLY A 315 -5.94 11.57 -10.37
#